data_AF-A0A2K3KK77-F1
#
_entry.id   AF-A0A2K3KK77-F1
#
_cell.length_a   1.000
_cell.length_b   1.000
_cell.length_c   1.000
_cell.angle_alpha   90.00
_cell.angle_beta   90.00
_cell.angle_gamma   90.00
#
_symmetry.space_group_name_H-M   'P 1'
#
loop_
_entity.id
_entity.type
_entity.pdbx_description
1 polymer ?
#
loop_
_entity_poly.entity_id
_entity_poly.type
_entity_poly.pdbx_seq_one_letter_code
_entity_poly.pdbx_strand_id
1 'polypeptide(L)'
;MGTLGRVIYSVGNLIRATGQAVDRIGSRLQGGNYIQEHLSRHRTVLNIFDKAPVIDKDVFVAPSAVVIGDVEIGKGSSIWYGSVLREFERLFESAYRNNL
;
A
#
# COMPACT_ATOMS: atom_id res chain seq x y z
N MET A 1 -4.74 -31.68 -21.24
CA MET A 1 -5.49 -30.71 -20.42
C MET A 1 -6.98 -31.01 -20.57
N GLY A 2 -7.53 -31.87 -19.69
CA GLY A 2 -8.81 -32.55 -19.89
C GLY A 2 -10.03 -31.63 -19.91
N THR A 3 -10.98 -31.93 -20.80
CA THR A 3 -12.28 -31.28 -20.98
C THR A 3 -13.07 -31.14 -19.67
N LEU A 4 -12.95 -32.09 -18.76
CA LEU A 4 -13.59 -32.09 -17.44
C LEU A 4 -13.16 -30.89 -16.57
N GLY A 5 -11.88 -30.53 -16.59
CA GLY A 5 -11.38 -29.37 -15.83
C GLY A 5 -11.92 -28.04 -16.33
N ARG A 6 -12.17 -27.94 -17.65
CA ARG A 6 -12.77 -26.74 -18.26
C ARG A 6 -14.24 -26.60 -17.87
N VAL A 7 -14.99 -27.71 -17.83
CA VAL A 7 -16.40 -27.72 -17.38
C VAL A 7 -16.50 -27.28 -15.92
N ILE A 8 -15.67 -27.86 -15.04
CA ILE A 8 -15.65 -27.51 -13.61
C ILE A 8 -15.27 -26.03 -13.41
N TYR A 9 -14.27 -25.53 -14.14
CA TYR A 9 -13.88 -24.13 -14.09
C TYR A 9 -14.99 -23.18 -14.57
N SER A 10 -15.66 -23.52 -15.68
CA SER A 10 -16.77 -22.71 -16.22
C SER A 10 -17.96 -22.66 -15.25
N VAL A 11 -18.32 -23.78 -14.65
CA VAL A 11 -19.38 -23.84 -13.63
C VAL A 11 -18.97 -23.05 -12.39
N GLY A 12 -17.72 -23.20 -11.92
CA GLY A 12 -17.19 -22.44 -10.79
C GLY A 12 -17.20 -20.94 -11.03
N ASN A 13 -16.83 -20.49 -12.24
CA ASN A 13 -16.85 -19.08 -12.60
C ASN A 13 -18.28 -18.52 -12.66
N LEU A 14 -19.25 -19.31 -13.15
CA LEU A 14 -20.66 -18.94 -13.17
C LEU A 14 -21.21 -18.78 -11.75
N ILE A 15 -20.93 -19.74 -10.86
CA ILE A 15 -21.32 -19.68 -9.45
C ILE A 15 -20.72 -18.44 -8.78
N ARG A 16 -19.43 -18.17 -9.02
CA ARG A 16 -18.73 -16.99 -8.48
C ARG A 16 -19.38 -15.69 -8.95
N ALA A 17 -19.68 -15.58 -10.24
CA ALA A 17 -20.30 -14.39 -10.82
C ALA A 17 -21.69 -14.11 -10.22
N THR A 18 -22.50 -15.15 -10.07
CA THR A 18 -23.82 -15.04 -9.43
C THR A 18 -23.67 -14.64 -7.95
N GLY A 19 -22.72 -15.23 -7.22
CA GLY A 19 -22.42 -14.86 -5.84
C GLY A 19 -22.05 -13.38 -5.68
N GLN A 20 -21.19 -12.85 -6.56
CA GLN A 20 -20.83 -11.43 -6.56
C GLN A 20 -22.00 -10.51 -6.92
N ALA A 21 -22.94 -10.97 -7.76
CA ALA A 21 -24.14 -10.21 -8.08
C ALA A 21 -25.09 -10.12 -6.86
N VAL A 22 -25.25 -11.22 -6.13
CA VAL A 22 -26.05 -11.27 -4.90
C VAL A 22 -25.43 -10.39 -3.81
N ASP A 23 -24.12 -10.49 -3.58
CA ASP A 23 -23.39 -9.64 -2.64
C ASP A 23 -23.62 -8.14 -2.95
N ARG A 24 -23.46 -7.74 -4.21
CA ARG A 24 -23.69 -6.36 -4.65
C ARG A 24 -25.13 -5.89 -4.44
N ILE A 25 -26.12 -6.76 -4.63
CA ILE A 25 -27.53 -6.45 -4.35
C ILE A 25 -27.73 -6.26 -2.85
N GLY A 26 -27.19 -7.17 -2.02
CA GLY A 26 -27.23 -7.07 -0.57
C GLY A 26 -26.60 -5.77 -0.05
N SER A 27 -25.41 -5.42 -0.53
CA SER A 27 -24.73 -4.15 -0.20
C SER A 27 -25.56 -2.92 -0.58
N ARG A 28 -26.26 -2.96 -1.73
CA ARG A 28 -27.15 -1.86 -2.15
C ARG A 28 -28.40 -1.76 -1.28
N LEU A 29 -28.96 -2.89 -0.85
CA LEU A 29 -30.13 -2.93 0.03
C LEU A 29 -29.79 -2.47 1.46
N GLN A 30 -28.56 -2.68 1.92
CA GLN A 30 -28.06 -2.18 3.21
C GLN A 30 -27.86 -0.64 3.24
N GLY A 31 -27.93 0.04 2.09
CA GLY A 31 -27.83 1.49 1.99
C GLY A 31 -26.48 2.01 2.50
N GLY A 32 -26.49 3.06 3.32
CA GLY A 32 -25.29 3.72 3.84
C GLY A 32 -24.51 2.97 4.92
N ASN A 33 -25.02 1.83 5.40
CA ASN A 33 -24.39 1.04 6.46
C ASN A 33 -23.47 -0.07 5.91
N TYR A 34 -23.36 -0.20 4.58
CA TYR A 34 -22.43 -1.13 3.96
C TYR A 34 -20.98 -0.64 4.17
N ILE A 35 -20.24 -1.34 5.00
CA ILE A 35 -18.81 -1.11 5.20
C ILE A 35 -18.08 -1.82 4.06
N GLN A 36 -17.65 -1.04 3.07
CA GLN A 36 -16.76 -1.55 2.05
C GLN A 36 -15.36 -1.68 2.66
N GLU A 37 -14.89 -2.91 2.83
CA GLU A 37 -13.53 -3.17 3.26
C GLU A 37 -12.56 -2.61 2.22
N HIS A 38 -11.87 -1.55 2.62
CA HIS A 38 -10.87 -0.92 1.78
C HIS A 38 -9.53 -1.62 2.01
N LEU A 39 -8.99 -2.26 0.96
CA LEU A 39 -7.64 -2.80 1.03
C LEU A 39 -6.68 -1.69 1.45
N SER A 40 -5.78 -2.00 2.38
CA SER A 40 -4.81 -1.05 2.91
C SER A 40 -4.06 -0.34 1.79
N ARG A 41 -4.28 0.97 1.63
CA ARG A 41 -3.50 1.85 0.72
C ARG A 41 -2.11 2.18 1.29
N HIS A 42 -1.77 1.60 2.44
CA HIS A 42 -0.53 1.86 3.14
C HIS A 42 0.66 1.51 2.26
N ARG A 43 1.61 2.44 2.18
CA ARG A 43 2.89 2.23 1.51
C ARG A 43 4.01 2.32 2.52
N THR A 44 4.85 1.29 2.57
CA THR A 44 5.97 1.19 3.52
C THR A 44 7.06 2.22 3.22
N VAL A 45 7.32 2.52 1.94
CA VAL A 45 8.34 3.49 1.51
C VAL A 45 7.72 4.46 0.53
N LEU A 46 7.69 5.75 0.87
CA LEU A 46 7.09 6.81 0.07
C LEU A 46 8.13 7.88 -0.25
N ASN A 47 8.25 8.24 -1.53
CA ASN A 47 9.00 9.41 -1.95
C ASN A 47 8.14 10.68 -1.80
N ILE A 48 8.78 11.79 -1.43
CA ILE A 48 8.15 13.12 -1.43
C ILE A 48 8.97 14.01 -2.36
N PHE A 49 8.29 14.61 -3.35
CA PHE A 49 8.93 15.40 -4.41
C PHE A 49 10.05 14.58 -5.07
N ASP A 50 11.25 15.15 -5.17
CA ASP A 50 12.43 14.53 -5.76
C ASP A 50 13.27 13.75 -4.73
N LYS A 51 12.79 13.64 -3.49
CA LYS A 51 13.50 12.97 -2.41
C LYS A 51 12.95 11.57 -2.17
N ALA A 52 13.82 10.57 -2.29
CA ALA A 52 13.50 9.17 -2.12
C ALA A 52 14.34 8.56 -0.98
N PRO A 53 13.75 7.74 -0.09
CA PRO A 53 14.51 7.07 0.95
C PRO A 53 15.57 6.14 0.36
N VAL A 54 16.78 6.19 0.90
CA VAL A 54 17.88 5.28 0.57
C VAL A 54 17.95 4.21 1.64
N ILE A 55 17.66 2.96 1.26
CA ILE A 55 17.60 1.83 2.18
C ILE A 55 18.62 0.79 1.75
N ASP A 56 19.54 0.43 2.65
CA ASP A 56 20.47 -0.67 2.42
C ASP A 56 19.72 -2.02 2.34
N LYS A 57 20.26 -2.96 1.56
CA LYS A 57 19.63 -4.27 1.29
C LYS A 57 19.56 -5.17 2.53
N ASP A 58 20.45 -4.97 3.49
CA ASP A 58 20.55 -5.77 4.72
C ASP A 58 19.67 -5.21 5.85
N VAL A 59 18.81 -4.22 5.56
CA VAL A 59 17.94 -3.56 6.54
C VAL A 59 16.59 -4.26 6.60
N PHE A 60 16.15 -4.59 7.81
CA PHE A 60 14.79 -5.08 8.04
C PHE A 60 13.81 -3.91 8.11
N VAL A 61 12.82 -3.89 7.22
CA VAL A 61 11.71 -2.92 7.26
C VAL A 61 10.39 -3.66 7.41
N ALA A 62 9.72 -3.47 8.54
CA ALA A 62 8.44 -4.09 8.81
C ALA A 62 7.36 -3.60 7.82
N PRO A 63 6.43 -4.46 7.36
CA PRO A 63 5.39 -4.07 6.39
C PRO A 63 4.48 -2.93 6.85
N SER A 64 4.26 -2.80 8.17
CA SER A 64 3.45 -1.73 8.78
C SER A 64 4.25 -0.47 9.15
N ALA A 65 5.56 -0.45 8.88
CA ALA A 65 6.37 0.74 9.07
C ALA A 65 6.20 1.70 7.88
N VAL A 66 6.44 2.98 8.13
CA VAL A 66 6.30 4.05 7.13
C VAL A 66 7.61 4.83 7.07
N VAL A 67 8.25 4.85 5.90
CA VAL A 67 9.49 5.61 5.63
C VAL A 67 9.22 6.62 4.53
N ILE A 68 9.38 7.90 4.84
CA ILE A 68 8.98 9.00 3.95
C ILE A 68 10.06 10.09 3.91
N GLY A 69 10.40 10.53 2.70
CA GLY A 69 11.29 11.69 2.48
C GLY A 69 12.75 11.30 2.30
N ASP A 70 13.65 12.17 2.72
CA ASP A 70 15.11 12.07 2.51
C ASP A 70 15.83 11.20 3.54
N VAL A 71 15.33 9.99 3.79
CA VAL A 71 15.84 9.15 4.87
C VAL A 71 16.91 8.20 4.35
N GLU A 72 18.10 8.21 4.95
CA GLU A 72 19.16 7.23 4.70
C GLU A 72 19.22 6.19 5.83
N ILE A 73 19.05 4.91 5.49
CA ILE A 73 19.07 3.80 6.46
C ILE A 73 20.26 2.90 6.17
N GLY A 74 21.27 3.00 7.03
CA GLY A 74 22.51 2.25 6.92
C GLY A 74 22.38 0.77 7.30
N LYS A 75 23.37 -0.02 6.87
CA LYS A 75 23.50 -1.45 7.13
C LYS A 75 23.39 -1.81 8.63
N GLY A 76 22.66 -2.86 8.96
CA GLY A 76 22.46 -3.34 10.33
C GLY A 76 21.32 -2.63 11.10
N SER A 77 20.66 -1.67 10.47
CA SER A 77 19.47 -1.02 11.03
C SER A 77 18.22 -1.91 10.90
N SER A 78 17.26 -1.71 11.80
CA SER A 78 15.96 -2.40 11.75
C SER A 78 14.83 -1.44 12.09
N ILE A 79 13.79 -1.45 11.27
CA ILE A 79 12.59 -0.63 11.43
C ILE A 79 11.44 -1.58 11.76
N TRP A 80 10.96 -1.44 12.99
CA TRP A 80 9.98 -2.36 13.56
C TRP A 80 8.55 -1.91 13.31
N TYR A 81 7.61 -2.82 13.53
CA TYR A 81 6.18 -2.63 13.26
C TYR A 81 5.63 -1.33 13.86
N GLY A 82 4.87 -0.57 13.07
CA GLY A 82 4.25 0.69 13.50
C GLY A 82 5.21 1.88 13.58
N SER A 83 6.49 1.71 13.24
CA SER A 83 7.45 2.83 13.20
C SER A 83 7.15 3.78 12.04
N VAL A 84 7.24 5.08 12.29
CA VAL A 84 7.07 6.13 11.27
C VAL A 84 8.32 6.99 11.23
N LEU A 85 9.10 6.85 10.16
CA LEU A 85 10.23 7.68 9.82
C LEU A 85 9.79 8.66 8.74
N ARG A 86 9.65 9.94 9.12
CA ARG A 86 9.24 10.99 8.21
C ARG A 86 10.22 12.14 8.31
N GLU A 87 10.93 12.40 7.24
CA GLU A 87 11.77 13.56 7.10
C GLU A 87 11.11 14.59 6.17
N PHE A 88 11.14 15.85 6.61
CA PHE A 88 10.67 16.99 5.84
C PHE A 88 11.73 18.07 5.94
N GLU A 89 12.44 18.31 4.85
CA GLU A 89 13.37 19.44 4.82
C GLU A 89 12.56 20.75 4.82
N ARG A 90 12.95 21.67 5.72
CA ARG A 90 12.35 23.00 5.83
C ARG A 90 12.77 23.83 4.60
N LEU A 91 11.94 23.80 3.56
CA LEU A 91 12.10 24.56 2.31
C LEU A 91 12.33 26.08 2.50
N PHE A 92 12.11 26.65 3.69
CA PHE A 92 12.33 28.08 3.96
C PHE A 92 13.80 28.50 4.00
N GLU A 93 14.75 27.61 4.32
CA GLU A 93 16.15 28.01 4.51
C GLU A 93 16.98 27.95 3.20
N SER A 94 16.62 27.03 2.29
CA SER A 94 17.27 26.89 0.97
C SER A 94 16.88 27.99 -0.02
N ALA A 95 15.63 28.49 0.05
CA ALA A 95 15.17 29.59 -0.81
C ALA A 95 15.87 30.93 -0.52
N TYR A 96 16.36 31.15 0.71
CA TYR A 96 17.07 32.38 1.07
C TYR A 96 18.58 32.31 0.79
N ARG A 97 19.18 31.12 0.77
CA ARG A 97 20.63 30.94 0.60
C ARG A 97 21.09 31.01 -0.86
N ASN A 98 20.19 30.80 -1.81
CA ASN A 98 20.49 30.91 -3.25
C ASN A 98 20.32 32.33 -3.82
N ASN A 99 20.01 33.32 -2.96
CA ASN A 99 19.88 34.73 -3.33
C ASN A 99 20.85 35.66 -2.55
N LEU A 100 21.97 35.13 -2.03
CA LEU A 100 23.07 35.90 -1.45
C LEU A 100 24.41 35.49 -2.08
#